data_AF-A0A1C6LCE0-F1
#
_entry.id   AF-A0A1C6LCE0-F1
#
_cell.length_a   1.000
_cell.length_b   1.000
_cell.length_c   1.000
_cell.angle_alpha   90.00
_cell.angle_beta   90.00
_cell.angle_gamma   90.00
#
_symmetry.space_group_name_H-M   'P 1'
#
loop_
_entity.id
_entity.type
_entity.pdbx_description
1 polymer ?
#
loop_
_entity_poly.entity_id
_entity_poly.type
_entity_poly.pdbx_seq_one_letter_code
_entity_poly.pdbx_strand_id
1 'polypeptide(L)'
;MMKNRMQDLDFEQTVAFDSVKDFEFTRRAAQRFRQVVSLDGFEDEDADVIFHYLYKEMELVSFGDHLKRYIYERAGIEEPFGEVPQEVYRDIAVDSFRETYTPKSMNPTSTKLPALVNNWLTQASVKRETVFLLGFGLRMSAEDVSDFLTRVLKEQDFDFHNPEEVIYWYCYSKQLPYSKAEEYKENYKSMEPAADKGKVAEVISGDFTIDTEEKLLKYLACLKAGWDDPMNEKSQAFQEFLRLLEHAKQIIAAMYQKDEEEKGRDKVWKPENITPSDLEKVICNGIPINKMGNLKKMSASILAKHFSQKRFSRQRITNILNHKFPVERFDLLTLEFFIVSQEMEDDDPYDRYHHFIEEAQRILKKCGMSEIYIVNPYECFLLMCLLTDCPLAVFSEIWEMSYEENGEEE
;
A
#
# COMPACT_ATOMS: atom_id res chain seq x y z
N MET A 1 34.61 1.42 -1.16
CA MET A 1 34.38 0.21 -0.31
C MET A 1 32.93 -0.28 -0.42
N MET A 2 32.05 0.45 -1.14
CA MET A 2 30.64 0.13 -1.40
C MET A 2 30.41 -1.01 -2.42
N LYS A 3 31.17 -1.07 -3.53
CA LYS A 3 31.06 -2.14 -4.56
C LYS A 3 30.96 -3.58 -4.07
N ASN A 4 31.67 -3.94 -2.99
CA ASN A 4 31.61 -5.31 -2.43
C ASN A 4 30.45 -5.49 -1.44
N ARG A 5 29.93 -4.43 -0.81
CA ARG A 5 28.86 -4.50 0.20
C ARG A 5 27.47 -4.58 -0.42
N MET A 6 27.25 -3.99 -1.59
CA MET A 6 25.97 -4.08 -2.30
C MET A 6 25.68 -5.49 -2.83
N GLN A 7 26.73 -6.29 -3.04
CA GLN A 7 26.64 -7.72 -3.36
C GLN A 7 26.21 -8.58 -2.15
N ASP A 8 26.46 -8.10 -0.91
CA ASP A 8 26.17 -8.76 0.36
C ASP A 8 24.81 -8.35 0.97
N LEU A 9 23.98 -7.61 0.24
CA LEU A 9 22.59 -7.38 0.66
C LEU A 9 21.85 -8.74 0.68
N ASP A 10 21.59 -9.25 1.87
CA ASP A 10 20.87 -10.51 2.11
C ASP A 10 19.36 -10.31 1.89
N PHE A 11 18.97 -10.07 0.64
CA PHE A 11 17.56 -9.97 0.24
C PHE A 11 16.82 -11.31 0.35
N GLU A 12 17.54 -12.43 0.49
CA GLU A 12 16.95 -13.77 0.60
C GLU A 12 16.48 -14.08 2.03
N GLN A 13 17.07 -13.45 3.07
CA GLN A 13 16.60 -13.59 4.45
C GLN A 13 15.41 -12.69 4.83
N THR A 14 15.17 -11.58 4.12
CA THR A 14 14.07 -10.65 4.46
C THR A 14 12.77 -10.94 3.72
N VAL A 15 12.76 -11.88 2.76
CA VAL A 15 11.59 -12.23 1.95
C VAL A 15 11.62 -13.75 1.73
N ALA A 16 11.13 -14.50 2.72
CA ALA A 16 11.24 -15.96 2.75
C ALA A 16 10.39 -16.62 1.66
N PHE A 17 10.97 -17.18 0.59
CA PHE A 17 10.24 -18.07 -0.32
C PHE A 17 11.13 -19.17 -0.93
N ASP A 18 11.12 -20.33 -0.26
CA ASP A 18 11.46 -21.60 -0.89
C ASP A 18 10.26 -22.07 -1.73
N SER A 19 10.55 -22.48 -2.98
CA SER A 19 9.64 -23.07 -3.99
C SER A 19 8.74 -22.12 -4.79
N VAL A 20 9.27 -21.50 -5.86
CA VAL A 20 8.82 -21.59 -7.28
C VAL A 20 9.87 -20.85 -8.15
N LYS A 21 10.84 -21.54 -8.75
CA LYS A 21 11.99 -20.85 -9.40
C LYS A 21 11.66 -20.04 -10.68
N ASP A 22 10.55 -20.33 -11.37
CA ASP A 22 10.34 -19.80 -12.73
C ASP A 22 9.32 -18.65 -12.85
N PHE A 23 8.45 -18.45 -11.86
CA PHE A 23 7.40 -17.40 -11.88
C PHE A 23 7.55 -16.34 -10.80
N GLU A 24 8.64 -16.39 -10.05
CA GLU A 24 8.81 -15.50 -8.93
C GLU A 24 9.25 -14.11 -9.42
N PHE A 25 8.28 -13.32 -9.91
CA PHE A 25 8.47 -11.90 -10.21
C PHE A 25 9.04 -11.14 -9.00
N THR A 26 8.78 -11.61 -7.77
CA THR A 26 9.46 -11.13 -6.55
C THR A 26 10.97 -11.37 -6.59
N ARG A 27 11.42 -12.59 -6.93
CA ARG A 27 12.84 -12.92 -7.04
C ARG A 27 13.50 -12.17 -8.19
N ARG A 28 12.83 -12.08 -9.34
CA ARG A 28 13.32 -11.28 -10.48
C ARG A 28 13.46 -9.81 -10.10
N ALA A 29 12.46 -9.23 -9.43
CA ALA A 29 12.52 -7.87 -8.94
C ALA A 29 13.67 -7.67 -7.93
N ALA A 30 13.88 -8.60 -6.99
CA ALA A 30 15.00 -8.54 -6.05
C ALA A 30 16.38 -8.69 -6.74
N GLN A 31 16.47 -9.55 -7.76
CA GLN A 31 17.69 -9.70 -8.57
C GLN A 31 17.97 -8.45 -9.41
N ARG A 32 16.94 -7.85 -10.02
CA ARG A 32 17.06 -6.61 -10.77
C ARG A 32 17.43 -5.45 -9.88
N PHE A 33 16.77 -5.31 -8.73
CA PHE A 33 17.14 -4.35 -7.70
C PHE A 33 18.63 -4.47 -7.36
N ARG A 34 19.11 -5.69 -7.03
CA ARG A 34 20.54 -5.97 -6.78
C ARG A 34 21.45 -5.51 -7.90
N GLN A 35 21.09 -5.84 -9.14
CA GLN A 35 21.89 -5.48 -10.32
C GLN A 35 21.99 -3.97 -10.47
N VAL A 36 20.87 -3.25 -10.33
CA VAL A 36 20.80 -1.79 -10.50
C VAL A 36 21.63 -1.08 -9.43
N VAL A 37 21.43 -1.44 -8.16
CA VAL A 37 22.16 -0.79 -7.07
C VAL A 37 23.65 -1.12 -7.11
N SER A 38 24.06 -2.22 -7.75
CA SER A 38 25.48 -2.58 -7.91
C SER A 38 26.14 -1.98 -9.16
N LEU A 39 25.44 -1.14 -9.94
CA LEU A 39 26.03 -0.49 -11.11
C LEU A 39 27.06 0.55 -10.69
N ASP A 40 28.13 0.66 -11.47
CA ASP A 40 29.17 1.70 -11.27
C ASP A 40 28.56 3.11 -11.28
N GLY A 41 27.56 3.35 -12.15
CA GLY A 41 26.84 4.61 -12.22
C GLY A 41 25.88 4.88 -11.06
N PHE A 42 25.64 3.92 -10.16
CA PHE A 42 24.78 4.14 -9.00
C PHE A 42 25.45 5.03 -7.93
N GLU A 43 26.78 5.15 -7.94
CA GLU A 43 27.50 6.06 -7.03
C GLU A 43 27.53 7.51 -7.57
N ASP A 44 27.57 7.70 -8.90
CA ASP A 44 27.83 9.01 -9.54
C ASP A 44 26.63 9.59 -10.34
N GLU A 45 25.68 8.74 -10.77
CA GLU A 45 24.51 9.07 -11.63
C GLU A 45 23.24 8.40 -11.06
N ASP A 46 23.09 8.43 -9.73
CA ASP A 46 22.07 7.68 -9.00
C ASP A 46 20.63 7.96 -9.45
N ALA A 47 20.24 9.23 -9.60
CA ALA A 47 18.91 9.63 -10.03
C ALA A 47 18.57 9.09 -11.44
N ASP A 48 19.50 9.22 -12.39
CA ASP A 48 19.35 8.71 -13.76
C ASP A 48 19.22 7.18 -13.79
N VAL A 49 20.07 6.47 -13.06
CA VAL A 49 20.05 5.01 -12.97
C VAL A 49 18.74 4.51 -12.37
N ILE A 50 18.30 5.10 -11.26
CA ILE A 50 17.06 4.72 -10.60
C ILE A 50 15.85 5.07 -11.48
N PHE A 51 15.81 6.26 -12.06
CA PHE A 51 14.73 6.68 -12.95
C PHE A 51 14.61 5.76 -14.18
N HIS A 52 15.74 5.44 -14.82
CA HIS A 52 15.78 4.50 -15.94
C HIS A 52 15.21 3.13 -15.54
N TYR A 53 15.65 2.60 -14.40
CA TYR A 53 15.14 1.32 -13.92
C TYR A 53 13.63 1.38 -13.66
N LEU A 54 13.16 2.36 -12.89
CA LEU A 54 11.75 2.49 -12.51
C LEU A 54 10.83 2.64 -13.73
N TYR A 55 11.27 3.38 -14.76
CA TYR A 55 10.44 3.69 -15.91
C TYR A 55 10.59 2.70 -17.07
N LYS A 56 11.79 2.20 -17.35
CA LYS A 56 12.09 1.37 -18.52
C LYS A 56 12.21 -0.12 -18.23
N GLU A 57 12.66 -0.49 -17.04
CA GLU A 57 13.00 -1.89 -16.73
C GLU A 57 12.06 -2.56 -15.74
N MET A 58 11.46 -1.80 -14.81
CA MET A 58 10.64 -2.37 -13.75
C MET A 58 9.37 -3.04 -14.29
N GLU A 59 9.26 -4.34 -14.04
CA GLU A 59 8.10 -5.12 -14.46
C GLU A 59 6.88 -4.78 -13.58
N LEU A 60 5.82 -4.23 -14.20
CA LEU A 60 4.52 -4.09 -13.56
C LEU A 60 3.76 -5.40 -13.61
N VAL A 61 3.80 -6.13 -12.51
CA VAL A 61 3.09 -7.41 -12.36
C VAL A 61 1.58 -7.17 -12.39
N SER A 62 0.88 -7.95 -13.22
CA SER A 62 -0.56 -7.81 -13.38
C SER A 62 -1.33 -8.44 -12.22
N PHE A 63 -2.55 -7.95 -11.97
CA PHE A 63 -3.48 -8.65 -11.08
C PHE A 63 -3.65 -10.13 -11.47
N GLY A 64 -3.75 -10.42 -12.77
CA GLY A 64 -3.85 -11.78 -13.27
C GLY A 64 -2.67 -12.67 -12.90
N ASP A 65 -1.46 -12.14 -12.89
CA ASP A 65 -0.25 -12.88 -12.49
C ASP A 65 -0.24 -13.17 -10.99
N HIS A 66 -0.63 -12.21 -10.16
CA HIS A 66 -0.84 -12.44 -8.73
C HIS A 66 -1.93 -13.49 -8.46
N LEU A 67 -3.04 -13.43 -9.21
CA LEU A 67 -4.12 -14.42 -9.10
C LEU A 67 -3.67 -15.82 -9.51
N LYS A 68 -2.90 -15.95 -10.59
CA LYS A 68 -2.33 -17.25 -10.99
C LYS A 68 -1.36 -17.79 -9.94
N ARG A 69 -0.48 -16.94 -9.39
CA ARG A 69 0.41 -17.33 -8.28
C ARG A 69 -0.38 -17.90 -7.10
N TYR A 70 -1.41 -17.16 -6.67
CA TYR A 70 -2.26 -17.58 -5.56
C TYR A 70 -2.92 -18.94 -5.82
N ILE A 71 -3.50 -19.13 -7.01
CA ILE A 71 -4.15 -20.40 -7.37
C ILE A 71 -3.12 -21.54 -7.46
N TYR A 72 -1.94 -21.28 -8.05
CA TYR A 72 -0.85 -22.24 -8.19
C TYR A 72 -0.41 -22.78 -6.82
N GLU A 73 -0.04 -21.89 -5.91
CA GLU A 73 0.44 -22.22 -4.57
C GLU A 73 -0.64 -22.95 -3.76
N ARG A 74 -1.88 -22.45 -3.82
CA ARG A 74 -2.99 -23.03 -3.08
C ARG A 74 -3.40 -24.42 -3.59
N ALA A 75 -3.36 -24.64 -4.90
CA ALA A 75 -3.71 -25.92 -5.51
C ALA A 75 -2.58 -26.95 -5.40
N GLY A 76 -1.37 -26.54 -4.97
CA GLY A 76 -0.22 -27.44 -4.85
C GLY A 76 0.21 -28.01 -6.20
N ILE A 77 0.15 -27.20 -7.26
CA ILE A 77 0.54 -27.62 -8.61
C ILE A 77 2.03 -27.94 -8.64
N GLU A 78 2.40 -29.14 -9.10
CA GLU A 78 3.80 -29.60 -9.13
C GLU A 78 4.52 -29.20 -10.43
N GLU A 79 3.76 -29.05 -11.53
CA GLU A 79 4.29 -28.67 -12.83
C GLU A 79 4.96 -27.28 -12.78
N PRO A 80 6.07 -27.05 -13.51
CA PRO A 80 6.70 -25.74 -13.55
C PRO A 80 5.69 -24.67 -13.96
N PHE A 81 5.62 -23.57 -13.21
CA PHE A 81 4.57 -22.56 -13.40
C PHE A 81 4.43 -22.10 -14.87
N GLY A 82 5.55 -21.88 -15.57
CA GLY A 82 5.56 -21.43 -16.96
C GLY A 82 5.01 -22.45 -17.97
N GLU A 83 4.90 -23.72 -17.56
CA GLU A 83 4.34 -24.80 -18.36
C GLU A 83 2.85 -25.04 -18.07
N VAL A 84 2.31 -24.47 -16.99
CA VAL A 84 0.89 -24.63 -16.61
C VAL A 84 0.00 -23.82 -17.56
N PRO A 85 -0.89 -24.48 -18.34
CA PRO A 85 -1.80 -23.77 -19.23
C PRO A 85 -2.80 -22.89 -18.46
N GLN A 86 -3.20 -21.76 -19.04
CA GLN A 86 -4.17 -20.85 -18.42
C GLN A 86 -5.51 -21.54 -18.10
N GLU A 87 -5.89 -22.56 -18.88
CA GLU A 87 -7.10 -23.34 -18.65
C GLU A 87 -7.11 -24.05 -17.30
N VAL A 88 -5.95 -24.49 -16.80
CA VAL A 88 -5.83 -25.14 -15.49
C VAL A 88 -6.22 -24.17 -14.37
N TYR A 89 -5.62 -22.96 -14.36
CA TYR A 89 -5.99 -21.93 -13.40
C TYR A 89 -7.46 -21.53 -13.50
N ARG A 90 -7.98 -21.42 -14.73
CA ARG A 90 -9.39 -21.09 -14.97
C ARG A 90 -10.30 -22.16 -14.39
N ASP A 91 -10.02 -23.43 -14.66
CA ASP A 91 -10.88 -24.53 -14.28
C ASP A 91 -10.87 -24.72 -12.75
N ILE A 92 -9.70 -24.60 -12.10
CA ILE A 92 -9.59 -24.59 -10.63
C ILE A 92 -10.45 -23.48 -10.02
N ALA A 93 -10.32 -22.24 -10.50
CA ALA A 93 -11.10 -21.13 -9.98
C ALA A 93 -12.61 -21.30 -10.26
N VAL A 94 -13.00 -21.76 -11.45
CA VAL A 94 -14.41 -22.02 -11.79
C VAL A 94 -15.01 -23.09 -10.89
N ASP A 95 -14.28 -24.17 -10.63
CA ASP A 95 -14.76 -25.26 -9.78
C ASP A 95 -14.84 -24.84 -8.32
N SER A 96 -13.87 -24.07 -7.82
CA SER A 96 -13.94 -23.47 -6.47
C SER A 96 -15.17 -22.56 -6.30
N PHE A 97 -15.50 -21.75 -7.30
CA PHE A 97 -16.72 -20.92 -7.27
C PHE A 97 -17.99 -21.75 -7.23
N ARG A 98 -18.03 -22.88 -7.95
CA ARG A 98 -19.17 -23.80 -7.94
C ARG A 98 -19.31 -24.50 -6.59
N GLU A 99 -18.22 -24.98 -6.02
CA GLU A 99 -18.18 -25.67 -4.72
C GLU A 99 -18.56 -24.76 -3.56
N THR A 100 -18.17 -23.49 -3.63
CA THR A 100 -18.50 -22.48 -2.60
C THR A 100 -19.89 -21.89 -2.79
N TYR A 101 -20.59 -22.23 -3.88
CA TYR A 101 -21.85 -21.61 -4.29
C TYR A 101 -21.75 -20.08 -4.40
N THR A 102 -20.56 -19.56 -4.71
CA THR A 102 -20.31 -18.13 -4.86
C THR A 102 -20.88 -17.66 -6.20
N PRO A 103 -21.64 -16.55 -6.24
CA PRO A 103 -22.17 -16.05 -7.49
C PRO A 103 -21.03 -15.62 -8.43
N LYS A 104 -21.32 -15.61 -9.73
CA LYS A 104 -20.35 -15.14 -10.74
C LYS A 104 -20.05 -13.64 -10.68
N SER A 105 -20.87 -12.87 -9.97
CA SER A 105 -20.74 -11.42 -9.80
C SER A 105 -21.66 -10.97 -8.66
N MET A 106 -21.24 -9.94 -7.92
CA MET A 106 -22.10 -9.27 -6.92
C MET A 106 -23.21 -8.43 -7.59
N ASN A 107 -23.02 -8.06 -8.86
CA ASN A 107 -24.01 -7.33 -9.66
C ASN A 107 -24.53 -8.20 -10.83
N PRO A 108 -25.77 -8.01 -11.31
CA PRO A 108 -26.30 -8.74 -12.46
C PRO A 108 -25.38 -8.66 -13.69
N THR A 109 -25.07 -9.82 -14.29
CA THR A 109 -24.25 -9.90 -15.51
C THR A 109 -24.68 -11.06 -16.40
N SER A 110 -24.63 -10.86 -17.71
CA SER A 110 -24.88 -11.91 -18.71
C SER A 110 -23.64 -12.79 -18.98
N THR A 111 -22.44 -12.29 -18.67
CA THR A 111 -21.17 -13.01 -18.89
C THR A 111 -21.14 -14.30 -18.07
N LYS A 112 -20.62 -15.38 -18.66
CA LYS A 112 -20.48 -16.68 -17.99
C LYS A 112 -19.25 -16.69 -17.08
N LEU A 113 -19.32 -17.41 -15.97
CA LEU A 113 -18.24 -17.50 -14.98
C LEU A 113 -16.86 -17.86 -15.59
N PRO A 114 -16.72 -18.87 -16.48
CA PRO A 114 -15.42 -19.17 -17.09
C PRO A 114 -14.80 -18.00 -17.86
N ALA A 115 -15.63 -17.17 -18.51
CA ALA A 115 -15.15 -16.00 -19.23
C ALA A 115 -14.72 -14.88 -18.26
N LEU A 116 -15.42 -14.70 -17.14
CA LEU A 116 -15.03 -13.75 -16.10
C LEU A 116 -13.70 -14.15 -15.45
N VAL A 117 -13.57 -15.41 -15.06
CA VAL A 117 -12.32 -15.96 -14.50
C VAL A 117 -11.17 -15.80 -15.48
N ASN A 118 -11.38 -16.13 -16.75
CA ASN A 118 -10.36 -15.96 -17.77
C ASN A 118 -9.92 -14.49 -17.91
N ASN A 119 -10.86 -13.55 -17.82
CA ASN A 119 -10.51 -12.13 -17.83
C ASN A 119 -9.68 -11.75 -16.60
N TRP A 120 -10.10 -12.16 -15.39
CA TRP A 120 -9.36 -11.88 -14.16
C TRP A 120 -7.91 -12.39 -14.21
N LEU A 121 -7.68 -13.56 -14.82
CA LEU A 121 -6.33 -14.15 -14.99
C LEU A 121 -5.44 -13.41 -16.00
N THR A 122 -5.98 -12.43 -16.75
CA THR A 122 -5.24 -11.70 -17.80
C THR A 122 -5.20 -10.19 -17.60
N GLN A 123 -5.99 -9.65 -16.67
CA GLN A 123 -6.12 -8.21 -16.48
C GLN A 123 -4.99 -7.63 -15.66
N ALA A 124 -4.53 -6.44 -16.04
CA ALA A 124 -3.56 -5.65 -15.27
C ALA A 124 -4.08 -5.30 -13.87
N SER A 125 -5.38 -5.03 -13.76
CA SER A 125 -6.06 -4.69 -12.50
C SER A 125 -7.55 -5.04 -12.61
N VAL A 126 -8.21 -5.22 -11.47
CA VAL A 126 -9.65 -5.44 -11.36
C VAL A 126 -10.23 -4.43 -10.37
N LYS A 127 -11.56 -4.36 -10.29
CA LYS A 127 -12.21 -3.54 -9.27
C LYS A 127 -12.09 -4.21 -7.90
N ARG A 128 -12.06 -3.40 -6.84
CA ARG A 128 -12.10 -3.82 -5.44
C ARG A 128 -13.14 -4.89 -5.15
N GLU A 129 -14.36 -4.76 -5.67
CA GLU A 129 -15.43 -5.74 -5.45
C GLU A 129 -15.13 -7.12 -6.06
N THR A 130 -14.27 -7.16 -7.08
CA THR A 130 -13.80 -8.42 -7.67
C THR A 130 -12.91 -9.17 -6.69
N VAL A 131 -12.06 -8.47 -5.92
CA VAL A 131 -11.22 -9.09 -4.89
C VAL A 131 -12.07 -9.68 -3.78
N PHE A 132 -13.11 -8.97 -3.31
CA PHE A 132 -14.06 -9.55 -2.35
C PHE A 132 -14.78 -10.78 -2.94
N LEU A 133 -15.21 -10.73 -4.19
CA LEU A 133 -15.87 -11.86 -4.82
C LEU A 133 -14.94 -13.09 -4.92
N LEU A 134 -13.68 -12.87 -5.31
CA LEU A 134 -12.64 -13.89 -5.31
C LEU A 134 -12.37 -14.42 -3.91
N GLY A 135 -12.45 -13.57 -2.89
CA GLY A 135 -12.31 -13.94 -1.49
C GLY A 135 -13.26 -15.09 -1.11
N PHE A 136 -14.53 -14.95 -1.47
CA PHE A 136 -15.52 -16.02 -1.28
C PHE A 136 -15.30 -17.20 -2.24
N GLY A 137 -15.14 -16.91 -3.53
CA GLY A 137 -15.13 -17.92 -4.57
C GLY A 137 -13.91 -18.85 -4.51
N LEU A 138 -12.79 -18.34 -4.00
CA LEU A 138 -11.56 -19.10 -3.79
C LEU A 138 -11.39 -19.54 -2.34
N ARG A 139 -12.28 -19.17 -1.39
CA ARG A 139 -12.13 -19.39 0.06
C ARG A 139 -10.83 -18.80 0.62
N MET A 140 -10.54 -17.56 0.28
CA MET A 140 -9.40 -16.81 0.82
C MET A 140 -9.58 -16.55 2.32
N SER A 141 -8.48 -16.43 3.04
CA SER A 141 -8.48 -15.88 4.40
C SER A 141 -8.71 -14.36 4.37
N ALA A 142 -8.97 -13.74 5.54
CA ALA A 142 -9.02 -12.28 5.61
C ALA A 142 -7.65 -11.65 5.26
N GLU A 143 -6.56 -12.33 5.62
CA GLU A 143 -5.18 -11.92 5.32
C GLU A 143 -4.90 -11.97 3.81
N ASP A 144 -5.32 -13.05 3.13
CA ASP A 144 -5.19 -13.18 1.68
C ASP A 144 -5.91 -12.02 0.95
N VAL A 145 -7.14 -11.71 1.38
CA VAL A 145 -7.92 -10.62 0.79
C VAL A 145 -7.25 -9.28 1.06
N SER A 146 -6.77 -9.03 2.28
CA SER A 146 -6.00 -7.83 2.63
C SER A 146 -4.74 -7.69 1.76
N ASP A 147 -4.02 -8.78 1.49
CA ASP A 147 -2.83 -8.76 0.62
C ASP A 147 -3.20 -8.39 -0.82
N PHE A 148 -4.28 -8.95 -1.38
CA PHE A 148 -4.78 -8.57 -2.70
C PHE A 148 -5.23 -7.09 -2.76
N LEU A 149 -5.86 -6.56 -1.71
CA LEU A 149 -6.25 -5.15 -1.67
C LEU A 149 -5.02 -4.24 -1.59
N THR A 150 -4.12 -4.52 -0.64
CA THR A 150 -3.06 -3.58 -0.26
C THR A 150 -1.80 -3.71 -1.09
N ARG A 151 -1.43 -4.92 -1.53
CA ARG A 151 -0.22 -5.16 -2.34
C ARG A 151 -0.53 -5.25 -3.83
N VAL A 152 -1.59 -5.96 -4.20
CA VAL A 152 -1.91 -6.22 -5.62
C VAL A 152 -2.67 -5.04 -6.24
N LEU A 153 -3.79 -4.63 -5.66
CA LEU A 153 -4.54 -3.45 -6.13
C LEU A 153 -3.88 -2.14 -5.68
N LYS A 154 -3.02 -2.19 -4.66
CA LYS A 154 -2.42 -1.00 -4.04
C LYS A 154 -3.48 -0.02 -3.56
N GLU A 155 -4.58 -0.53 -3.02
CA GLU A 155 -5.67 0.24 -2.40
C GLU A 155 -5.56 0.19 -0.86
N GLN A 156 -6.46 0.89 -0.18
CA GLN A 156 -6.65 0.72 1.27
C GLN A 156 -7.06 -0.73 1.60
N ASP A 157 -6.78 -1.17 2.82
CA ASP A 157 -7.29 -2.44 3.35
C ASP A 157 -8.81 -2.35 3.59
N PHE A 158 -9.43 -3.34 4.23
CA PHE A 158 -10.84 -3.33 4.62
C PHE A 158 -11.27 -2.00 5.25
N ASP A 159 -12.33 -1.42 4.71
CA ASP A 159 -12.94 -0.22 5.24
C ASP A 159 -13.95 -0.57 6.33
N PHE A 160 -13.53 -0.41 7.58
CA PHE A 160 -14.39 -0.69 8.74
C PHE A 160 -15.50 0.37 8.95
N HIS A 161 -15.54 1.44 8.15
CA HIS A 161 -16.69 2.37 8.09
C HIS A 161 -17.74 1.90 7.07
N ASN A 162 -17.35 1.00 6.15
CA ASN A 162 -18.25 0.42 5.18
C ASN A 162 -18.87 -0.87 5.76
N PRO A 163 -20.18 -0.87 6.06
CA PRO A 163 -20.83 -2.04 6.67
C PRO A 163 -20.72 -3.30 5.80
N GLU A 164 -20.66 -3.18 4.47
CA GLU A 164 -20.46 -4.34 3.60
C GLU A 164 -19.07 -4.95 3.76
N GLU A 165 -18.03 -4.12 3.82
CA GLU A 165 -16.65 -4.63 3.96
C GLU A 165 -16.40 -5.23 5.34
N VAL A 166 -17.00 -4.68 6.40
CA VAL A 166 -16.98 -5.28 7.74
C VAL A 166 -17.63 -6.67 7.73
N ILE A 167 -18.76 -6.82 7.04
CA ILE A 167 -19.43 -8.11 6.87
C ILE A 167 -18.54 -9.09 6.11
N TYR A 168 -17.94 -8.66 4.99
CA TYR A 168 -17.05 -9.50 4.21
C TYR A 168 -15.83 -9.94 5.03
N TRP A 169 -15.16 -9.01 5.71
CA TRP A 169 -14.03 -9.30 6.61
C TRP A 169 -14.39 -10.34 7.68
N TYR A 170 -15.54 -10.18 8.34
CA TYR A 170 -16.00 -11.13 9.35
C TYR A 170 -16.26 -12.51 8.73
N CYS A 171 -16.90 -12.55 7.56
CA CYS A 171 -17.13 -13.80 6.84
C CYS A 171 -15.82 -14.50 6.46
N TYR A 172 -14.81 -13.79 5.96
CA TYR A 172 -13.51 -14.41 5.66
C TYR A 172 -12.80 -14.90 6.94
N SER A 173 -12.85 -14.11 8.00
CA SER A 173 -12.27 -14.45 9.31
C SER A 173 -12.89 -15.70 9.94
N LYS A 174 -14.17 -15.97 9.62
CA LYS A 174 -14.92 -17.15 10.09
C LYS A 174 -15.13 -18.23 9.02
N GLN A 175 -14.56 -18.05 7.83
CA GLN A 175 -14.75 -18.93 6.67
C GLN A 175 -16.24 -19.21 6.36
N LEU A 176 -17.07 -18.18 6.46
CA LEU A 176 -18.50 -18.23 6.16
C LEU A 176 -18.75 -18.02 4.65
N PRO A 177 -19.76 -18.68 4.06
CA PRO A 177 -20.05 -18.58 2.64
C PRO A 177 -20.68 -17.23 2.27
N TYR A 178 -20.65 -16.89 0.98
CA TYR A 178 -21.24 -15.65 0.45
C TYR A 178 -22.72 -15.47 0.82
N SER A 179 -23.50 -16.56 0.88
CA SER A 179 -24.91 -16.51 1.29
C SER A 179 -25.10 -15.93 2.70
N LYS A 180 -24.16 -16.16 3.61
CA LYS A 180 -24.20 -15.59 4.96
C LYS A 180 -23.86 -14.10 4.97
N ALA A 181 -22.94 -13.67 4.10
CA ALA A 181 -22.69 -12.24 3.89
C ALA A 181 -23.95 -11.51 3.37
N GLU A 182 -24.67 -12.11 2.42
CA GLU A 182 -25.95 -11.56 1.94
C GLU A 182 -27.03 -11.51 3.03
N GLU A 183 -27.11 -12.53 3.90
CA GLU A 183 -27.99 -12.51 5.07
C GLU A 183 -27.65 -11.34 6.00
N TYR A 184 -26.36 -11.14 6.32
CA TYR A 184 -25.94 -10.00 7.14
C TYR A 184 -26.22 -8.65 6.49
N LYS A 185 -26.05 -8.54 5.18
CA LYS A 185 -26.37 -7.31 4.43
C LYS A 185 -27.87 -7.01 4.48
N GLU A 186 -28.72 -8.02 4.38
CA GLU A 186 -30.18 -7.83 4.48
C GLU A 186 -30.60 -7.49 5.91
N ASN A 187 -30.00 -8.15 6.91
CA ASN A 187 -30.17 -7.81 8.32
C ASN A 187 -29.75 -6.35 8.57
N TYR A 188 -28.64 -5.90 8.02
CA TYR A 188 -28.18 -4.52 8.14
C TYR A 188 -29.18 -3.50 7.59
N LYS A 189 -29.85 -3.78 6.47
CA LYS A 189 -30.87 -2.86 5.91
C LYS A 189 -32.05 -2.65 6.87
N SER A 190 -32.48 -3.70 7.56
CA SER A 190 -33.66 -3.69 8.43
C SER A 190 -33.37 -3.47 9.92
N MET A 191 -32.11 -3.56 10.36
CA MET A 191 -31.76 -3.37 11.78
C MET A 191 -32.00 -1.94 12.27
N GLU A 192 -32.27 -1.76 13.56
CA GLU A 192 -32.30 -0.45 14.18
C GLU A 192 -30.88 0.07 14.47
N PRO A 193 -30.62 1.38 14.32
CA PRO A 193 -29.37 1.98 14.76
C PRO A 193 -29.20 1.85 16.27
N ALA A 194 -27.96 1.80 16.75
CA ALA A 194 -27.67 1.73 18.17
C ALA A 194 -28.27 2.93 18.92
N ALA A 195 -28.93 2.67 20.06
CA ALA A 195 -29.69 3.68 20.80
C ALA A 195 -28.88 4.39 21.91
N ASP A 196 -27.83 3.76 22.44
CA ASP A 196 -27.01 4.29 23.54
C ASP A 196 -25.53 4.49 23.15
N LYS A 197 -25.08 5.75 23.18
CA LYS A 197 -23.68 6.13 22.94
C LYS A 197 -22.71 5.50 23.95
N GLY A 198 -23.17 5.10 25.13
CA GLY A 198 -22.35 4.41 26.14
C GLY A 198 -21.98 2.97 25.74
N LYS A 199 -22.85 2.27 25.02
CA LYS A 199 -22.59 0.90 24.51
C LYS A 199 -21.60 0.86 23.36
N VAL A 200 -21.39 2.02 22.72
CA VAL A 200 -20.33 2.26 21.74
C VAL A 200 -18.99 2.09 22.40
N ALA A 201 -18.76 2.72 23.56
CA ALA A 201 -17.47 2.65 24.24
C ALA A 201 -17.02 1.21 24.59
N GLU A 202 -17.95 0.26 24.75
CA GLU A 202 -17.65 -1.18 24.92
C GLU A 202 -17.37 -1.92 23.60
N VAL A 203 -17.89 -1.43 22.47
CA VAL A 203 -17.70 -1.96 21.10
C VAL A 203 -16.47 -1.36 20.43
N ILE A 204 -16.04 -0.22 20.95
CA ILE A 204 -15.12 0.71 20.32
C ILE A 204 -13.93 1.02 21.26
N SER A 205 -13.92 0.43 22.47
CA SER A 205 -12.67 0.30 23.23
C SER A 205 -11.73 -0.64 22.46
N GLY A 206 -10.42 -0.37 22.51
CA GLY A 206 -9.39 -1.17 21.82
C GLY A 206 -9.31 -2.65 22.26
N ASP A 207 -10.16 -3.07 23.21
CA ASP A 207 -10.32 -4.45 23.67
C ASP A 207 -11.44 -5.20 22.93
N PHE A 208 -12.22 -4.53 22.06
CA PHE A 208 -13.33 -5.15 21.33
C PHE A 208 -12.88 -5.75 20.00
N THR A 209 -12.81 -7.09 19.96
CA THR A 209 -12.58 -7.85 18.72
C THR A 209 -13.92 -8.33 18.15
N ILE A 210 -14.17 -8.10 16.85
CA ILE A 210 -15.36 -8.62 16.13
C ILE A 210 -15.18 -10.13 15.86
N ASP A 211 -15.29 -10.95 16.90
CA ASP A 211 -15.04 -12.40 16.86
C ASP A 211 -16.30 -13.26 16.99
N THR A 212 -17.47 -12.65 17.22
CA THR A 212 -18.78 -13.33 17.27
C THR A 212 -19.83 -12.58 16.45
N GLU A 213 -20.90 -13.29 16.09
CA GLU A 213 -22.03 -12.72 15.33
C GLU A 213 -22.72 -11.60 16.12
N GLU A 214 -22.87 -11.77 17.45
CA GLU A 214 -23.42 -10.74 18.32
C GLU A 214 -22.56 -9.45 18.29
N LYS A 215 -21.24 -9.60 18.34
CA LYS A 215 -20.31 -8.46 18.28
C LYS A 215 -20.32 -7.78 16.92
N LEU A 216 -20.40 -8.55 15.82
CA LEU A 216 -20.60 -8.00 14.47
C LEU A 216 -21.88 -7.16 14.41
N LEU A 217 -23.01 -7.70 14.86
CA LEU A 217 -24.29 -6.99 14.83
C LEU A 217 -24.27 -5.74 15.70
N LYS A 218 -23.61 -5.77 16.87
CA LYS A 218 -23.44 -4.60 17.74
C LYS A 218 -22.60 -3.51 17.04
N TYR A 219 -21.53 -3.90 16.33
CA TYR A 219 -20.69 -2.99 15.54
C TYR A 219 -21.47 -2.36 14.38
N LEU A 220 -22.17 -3.17 13.59
CA LEU A 220 -23.01 -2.70 12.48
C LEU A 220 -24.12 -1.73 12.95
N ALA A 221 -24.74 -1.96 14.11
CA ALA A 221 -25.72 -1.04 14.68
C ALA A 221 -25.10 0.34 15.00
N CYS A 222 -23.84 0.37 15.42
CA CYS A 222 -23.10 1.62 15.68
C CYS A 222 -22.82 2.37 14.37
N LEU A 223 -22.33 1.67 13.34
CA LEU A 223 -22.14 2.26 12.01
C LEU A 223 -23.46 2.86 11.47
N LYS A 224 -24.58 2.15 11.64
CA LYS A 224 -25.90 2.63 11.21
C LYS A 224 -26.38 3.88 11.95
N ALA A 225 -25.94 4.06 13.19
CA ALA A 225 -26.21 5.27 13.98
C ALA A 225 -25.35 6.48 13.58
N GLY A 226 -24.44 6.31 12.60
CA GLY A 226 -23.43 7.31 12.23
C GLY A 226 -22.43 7.54 13.35
N TRP A 227 -22.24 6.54 14.20
CA TRP A 227 -21.22 6.59 15.23
C TRP A 227 -19.95 6.05 14.60
N ASP A 228 -19.12 6.98 14.14
CA ASP A 228 -17.77 6.68 13.68
C ASP A 228 -17.04 5.89 14.76
N ASP A 229 -16.20 4.97 14.32
CA ASP A 229 -15.34 4.19 15.16
C ASP A 229 -14.18 5.05 15.66
N PRO A 230 -14.02 5.29 16.99
CA PRO A 230 -12.79 5.74 17.59
C PRO A 230 -11.55 4.95 17.20
N MET A 231 -11.67 3.76 16.58
CA MET A 231 -10.58 3.11 15.89
C MET A 231 -10.04 3.93 14.70
N ASN A 232 -10.65 5.03 14.23
CA ASN A 232 -9.93 5.92 13.33
C ASN A 232 -8.81 6.68 14.08
N GLU A 233 -9.10 7.30 15.23
CA GLU A 233 -8.07 7.91 16.09
C GLU A 233 -7.18 6.89 16.83
N LYS A 234 -7.74 5.70 17.12
CA LYS A 234 -7.07 4.62 17.85
C LYS A 234 -6.55 3.49 16.97
N SER A 235 -6.77 3.53 15.65
CA SER A 235 -6.20 2.49 14.78
C SER A 235 -4.71 2.60 14.92
N GLN A 236 -4.06 1.44 15.02
CA GLN A 236 -2.62 1.39 15.11
C GLN A 236 -1.98 2.12 13.91
N ALA A 237 -2.61 2.06 12.73
CA ALA A 237 -2.19 2.80 11.53
C ALA A 237 -2.27 4.33 11.70
N PHE A 238 -3.38 4.88 12.19
CA PHE A 238 -3.50 6.32 12.43
C PHE A 238 -2.60 6.80 13.57
N GLN A 239 -2.45 6.01 14.64
CA GLN A 239 -1.55 6.33 15.74
C GLN A 239 -0.09 6.36 15.28
N GLU A 240 0.35 5.36 14.51
CA GLU A 240 1.69 5.36 13.92
C GLU A 240 1.83 6.51 12.90
N PHE A 241 0.80 6.81 12.09
CA PHE A 241 0.81 7.97 11.20
C PHE A 241 0.99 9.29 11.97
N LEU A 242 0.24 9.53 13.05
CA LEU A 242 0.39 10.72 13.87
C LEU A 242 1.78 10.80 14.52
N ARG A 243 2.32 9.67 15.01
CA ARG A 243 3.66 9.60 15.58
C ARG A 243 4.71 9.99 14.55
N LEU A 244 4.65 9.40 13.36
CA LEU A 244 5.57 9.70 12.25
C LEU A 244 5.41 11.13 11.75
N LEU A 245 4.17 11.61 11.62
CA LEU A 245 3.87 12.97 11.19
C LEU A 245 4.44 13.99 12.18
N GLU A 246 4.28 13.76 13.48
CA GLU A 246 4.83 14.64 14.51
C GLU A 246 6.37 14.62 14.49
N HIS A 247 6.97 13.46 14.24
CA HIS A 247 8.42 13.36 14.10
C HIS A 247 8.94 14.12 12.87
N ALA A 248 8.28 13.96 11.72
CA ALA A 248 8.58 14.71 10.50
C ALA A 248 8.45 16.23 10.73
N LYS A 249 7.43 16.69 11.48
CA LYS A 249 7.29 18.10 11.85
C LYS A 249 8.43 18.61 12.73
N GLN A 250 8.96 17.79 13.63
CA GLN A 250 10.13 18.15 14.44
C GLN A 250 11.37 18.38 13.58
N ILE A 251 11.61 17.47 12.63
CA ILE A 251 12.71 17.58 11.65
C ILE A 251 12.55 18.86 10.81
N ILE A 252 11.38 19.08 10.20
CA ILE A 252 11.13 20.27 9.37
C ILE A 252 11.26 21.57 10.18
N ALA A 253 10.73 21.62 11.40
CA ALA A 253 10.89 22.78 12.26
C ALA A 253 12.37 23.08 12.55
N ALA A 254 13.20 22.05 12.77
CA ALA A 254 14.63 22.20 12.95
C ALA A 254 15.34 22.66 11.66
N MET A 255 14.94 22.16 10.49
CA MET A 255 15.43 22.62 9.18
C MET A 255 15.12 24.11 8.98
N TYR A 256 13.85 24.51 9.13
CA TYR A 256 13.41 25.90 8.98
C TYR A 256 14.03 26.85 10.00
N GLN A 257 14.43 26.33 11.18
CA GLN A 257 15.15 27.13 12.17
C GLN A 257 16.57 27.51 11.74
N LYS A 258 17.18 26.71 10.86
CA LYS A 258 18.51 26.91 10.26
C LYS A 258 18.45 27.67 8.93
N ASP A 259 17.32 27.61 8.23
CA ASP A 259 17.10 28.27 6.94
C ASP A 259 16.87 29.79 7.08
N GLU A 260 17.66 30.61 6.36
CA GLU A 260 17.58 32.07 6.47
C GLU A 260 16.30 32.66 5.86
N GLU A 261 15.75 32.03 4.82
CA GLU A 261 14.53 32.50 4.16
C GLU A 261 13.30 32.21 5.02
N GLU A 262 13.22 31.02 5.61
CA GLU A 262 12.09 30.56 6.43
C GLU A 262 12.09 31.18 7.83
N LYS A 263 13.26 31.42 8.42
CA LYS A 263 13.39 32.01 9.75
C LYS A 263 12.92 33.47 9.80
N GLY A 264 13.09 34.20 8.69
CA GLY A 264 12.86 35.65 8.67
C GLY A 264 13.61 36.37 9.81
N ARG A 265 13.15 37.56 10.20
CA ARG A 265 13.62 38.23 11.43
C ARG A 265 12.64 37.87 12.55
N ASP A 266 13.07 36.98 13.45
CA ASP A 266 12.41 36.64 14.74
C ASP A 266 11.39 35.48 14.77
N LYS A 267 11.23 34.67 13.71
CA LYS A 267 10.35 33.49 13.77
C LYS A 267 11.07 32.31 14.45
N VAL A 268 10.45 31.78 15.51
CA VAL A 268 10.86 30.51 16.13
C VAL A 268 9.95 29.41 15.60
N TRP A 269 10.54 28.46 14.88
CA TRP A 269 9.81 27.32 14.33
C TRP A 269 9.68 26.24 15.40
N LYS A 270 8.46 25.73 15.54
CA LYS A 270 8.13 24.63 16.44
C LYS A 270 7.29 23.61 15.68
N PRO A 271 7.26 22.33 16.10
CA PRO A 271 6.49 21.30 15.42
C PRO A 271 5.02 21.67 15.24
N GLU A 272 4.42 22.36 16.22
CA GLU A 272 3.01 22.77 16.18
C GLU A 272 2.73 23.83 15.10
N ASN A 273 3.77 24.52 14.64
CA ASN A 273 3.68 25.53 13.58
C ASN A 273 3.85 24.94 12.17
N ILE A 274 4.25 23.66 12.06
CA ILE A 274 4.44 22.99 10.77
C ILE A 274 3.11 22.47 10.25
N THR A 275 2.71 23.00 9.09
CA THR A 275 1.44 22.70 8.44
C THR A 275 1.57 21.55 7.42
N PRO A 276 0.47 20.92 6.99
CA PRO A 276 0.50 19.97 5.88
C PRO A 276 1.12 20.54 4.58
N SER A 277 1.07 21.85 4.36
CA SER A 277 1.71 22.49 3.21
C SER A 277 3.24 22.54 3.35
N ASP A 278 3.76 22.68 4.57
CA ASP A 278 5.20 22.64 4.83
C ASP A 278 5.75 21.22 4.60
N LEU A 279 5.03 20.19 5.06
CA LEU A 279 5.35 18.79 4.74
C LEU A 279 5.32 18.54 3.23
N GLU A 280 4.29 19.00 2.52
CA GLU A 280 4.22 18.88 1.05
C GLU A 280 5.40 19.61 0.38
N LYS A 281 5.75 20.82 0.84
CA LYS A 281 6.85 21.60 0.28
C LYS A 281 8.19 20.86 0.40
N VAL A 282 8.48 20.28 1.57
CA VAL A 282 9.76 19.60 1.81
C VAL A 282 9.81 18.24 1.13
N ILE A 283 8.77 17.41 1.29
CA ILE A 283 8.77 16.03 0.76
C ILE A 283 8.57 16.02 -0.76
N CYS A 284 7.75 16.91 -1.31
CA CYS A 284 7.40 16.92 -2.74
C CYS A 284 8.10 18.04 -3.53
N ASN A 285 9.28 18.51 -3.10
CA ASN A 285 9.95 19.68 -3.68
C ASN A 285 10.26 19.52 -5.19
N GLY A 286 10.67 18.32 -5.63
CA GLY A 286 10.95 18.05 -7.04
C GLY A 286 9.73 18.03 -7.97
N ILE A 287 8.51 18.22 -7.46
CA ILE A 287 7.31 18.21 -8.29
C ILE A 287 7.04 19.62 -8.83
N PRO A 288 6.98 19.83 -10.16
CA PRO A 288 6.80 21.15 -10.72
C PRO A 288 5.47 21.80 -10.32
N ILE A 289 5.47 23.12 -10.18
CA ILE A 289 4.30 23.92 -9.83
C ILE A 289 3.62 24.44 -11.11
N ASN A 290 2.29 24.43 -11.14
CA ASN A 290 1.50 24.99 -12.24
C ASN A 290 1.36 26.52 -12.13
N LYS A 291 0.79 27.15 -13.17
CA LYS A 291 0.58 28.62 -13.22
C LYS A 291 -0.25 29.18 -12.06
N MET A 292 -0.97 28.33 -11.31
CA MET A 292 -1.80 28.72 -10.16
C MET A 292 -1.10 28.50 -8.81
N GLY A 293 0.18 28.13 -8.79
CA GLY A 293 0.91 27.89 -7.54
C GLY A 293 0.62 26.53 -6.88
N ASN A 294 -0.02 25.59 -7.58
CA ASN A 294 -0.26 24.23 -7.08
C ASN A 294 0.68 23.24 -7.76
N LEU A 295 1.12 22.20 -7.05
CA LEU A 295 1.86 21.09 -7.66
C LEU A 295 1.11 20.55 -8.90
N LYS A 296 1.84 20.25 -9.98
CA LYS A 296 1.29 19.55 -11.16
C LYS A 296 0.61 18.25 -10.72
N LYS A 297 -0.43 17.87 -11.46
CA LYS A 297 -1.21 16.65 -11.14
C LYS A 297 -0.33 15.42 -11.33
N MET A 298 -0.56 14.40 -10.51
CA MET A 298 0.13 13.10 -10.65
C MET A 298 -0.01 12.52 -12.05
N SER A 299 -1.16 12.70 -12.70
CA SER A 299 -1.40 12.24 -14.08
C SER A 299 -0.46 12.80 -15.14
N ALA A 300 0.30 13.87 -14.83
CA ALA A 300 1.30 14.45 -15.73
C ALA A 300 2.72 13.87 -15.52
N SER A 301 2.92 13.02 -14.51
CA SER A 301 4.16 12.27 -14.33
C SER A 301 4.14 10.99 -15.17
N ILE A 302 5.27 10.63 -15.76
CA ILE A 302 5.41 9.36 -16.48
C ILE A 302 5.40 8.14 -15.53
N LEU A 303 5.70 8.37 -14.24
CA LEU A 303 5.64 7.37 -13.18
C LEU A 303 4.24 7.22 -12.55
N ALA A 304 3.25 7.97 -13.03
CA ALA A 304 1.92 7.99 -12.43
C ALA A 304 1.23 6.62 -12.39
N LYS A 305 1.49 5.77 -13.39
CA LYS A 305 1.02 4.37 -13.40
C LYS A 305 1.77 3.50 -12.39
N HIS A 306 3.08 3.67 -12.27
CA HIS A 306 3.94 2.90 -11.36
C HIS A 306 3.54 3.14 -9.90
N PHE A 307 3.25 4.39 -9.56
CA PHE A 307 2.89 4.83 -8.21
C PHE A 307 1.38 4.88 -7.93
N SER A 308 0.55 4.30 -8.81
CA SER A 308 -0.91 4.25 -8.64
C SER A 308 -1.56 5.63 -8.38
N GLN A 309 -1.04 6.68 -9.03
CA GLN A 309 -1.49 8.07 -8.86
C GLN A 309 -1.36 8.60 -7.41
N LYS A 310 -0.60 7.94 -6.53
CA LYS A 310 -0.44 8.36 -5.13
C LYS A 310 0.66 9.39 -4.98
N ARG A 311 0.41 10.36 -4.09
CA ARG A 311 1.37 11.36 -3.64
C ARG A 311 1.04 11.79 -2.22
N PHE A 312 2.08 12.05 -1.43
CA PHE A 312 1.97 12.56 -0.06
C PHE A 312 1.68 14.08 -0.05
N SER A 313 0.53 14.45 -0.63
CA SER A 313 0.09 15.84 -0.78
C SER A 313 -0.50 16.42 0.49
N ARG A 314 -0.53 17.76 0.59
CA ARG A 314 -1.21 18.48 1.68
C ARG A 314 -2.67 18.06 1.82
N GLN A 315 -3.35 17.84 0.69
CA GLN A 315 -4.74 17.41 0.65
C GLN A 315 -4.94 16.01 1.24
N ARG A 316 -3.99 15.10 0.97
CA ARG A 316 -4.02 13.74 1.52
C ARG A 316 -3.80 13.76 3.03
N ILE A 317 -2.77 14.46 3.50
CA ILE A 317 -2.50 14.66 4.94
C ILE A 317 -3.72 15.26 5.65
N THR A 318 -4.29 16.35 5.10
CA THR A 318 -5.49 16.98 5.67
C THR A 318 -6.69 16.06 5.69
N ASN A 319 -6.90 15.21 4.68
CA ASN A 319 -8.02 14.28 4.67
C ASN A 319 -7.84 13.14 5.69
N ILE A 320 -6.63 12.64 5.87
CA ILE A 320 -6.30 11.65 6.91
C ILE A 320 -6.56 12.27 8.30
N LEU A 321 -6.01 13.46 8.57
CA LEU A 321 -6.19 14.16 9.85
C LEU A 321 -7.66 14.52 10.16
N ASN A 322 -8.50 14.66 9.13
CA ASN A 322 -9.93 14.89 9.29
C ASN A 322 -10.75 13.59 9.20
N HIS A 323 -10.12 12.42 9.29
CA HIS A 323 -10.75 11.10 9.25
C HIS A 323 -11.57 10.82 7.98
N LYS A 324 -11.30 11.55 6.90
CA LYS A 324 -11.97 11.37 5.60
C LYS A 324 -11.37 10.23 4.78
N PHE A 325 -10.07 9.99 4.93
CA PHE A 325 -9.35 8.90 4.31
C PHE A 325 -8.66 8.06 5.38
N PRO A 326 -8.61 6.73 5.22
CA PRO A 326 -7.79 5.90 6.08
C PRO A 326 -6.30 6.13 5.79
N VAL A 327 -5.46 5.73 6.74
CA VAL A 327 -4.02 5.65 6.53
C VAL A 327 -3.70 4.41 5.71
N GLU A 328 -2.97 4.60 4.62
CA GLU A 328 -2.47 3.50 3.81
C GLU A 328 -0.97 3.28 4.08
N ARG A 329 -0.47 2.08 3.74
CA ARG A 329 0.97 1.75 3.82
C ARG A 329 1.87 2.80 3.14
N PHE A 330 1.39 3.38 2.04
CA PHE A 330 2.06 4.46 1.32
C PHE A 330 2.37 5.66 2.23
N ASP A 331 1.44 6.06 3.10
CA ASP A 331 1.61 7.22 3.98
C ASP A 331 2.68 6.97 5.03
N LEU A 332 2.64 5.79 5.64
CA LEU A 332 3.58 5.36 6.67
C LEU A 332 5.00 5.25 6.10
N LEU A 333 5.14 4.58 4.95
CA LEU A 333 6.44 4.38 4.30
C LEU A 333 7.03 5.70 3.79
N THR A 334 6.21 6.65 3.30
CA THR A 334 6.70 7.96 2.87
C THR A 334 7.23 8.79 4.04
N LEU A 335 6.50 8.80 5.16
CA LEU A 335 6.95 9.53 6.35
C LEU A 335 8.19 8.89 6.96
N GLU A 336 8.23 7.56 7.07
CA GLU A 336 9.40 6.84 7.57
C GLU A 336 10.62 7.07 6.68
N PHE A 337 10.44 7.03 5.35
CA PHE A 337 11.51 7.35 4.40
C PHE A 337 12.04 8.76 4.62
N PHE A 338 11.14 9.75 4.75
CA PHE A 338 11.54 11.13 5.01
C PHE A 338 12.34 11.22 6.32
N ILE A 339 11.85 10.65 7.43
CA ILE A 339 12.54 10.67 8.73
C ILE A 339 13.94 10.07 8.59
N VAL A 340 14.04 8.84 8.09
CA VAL A 340 15.32 8.13 7.96
C VAL A 340 16.27 8.87 7.01
N SER A 341 15.76 9.46 5.91
CA SER A 341 16.59 10.23 4.97
C SER A 341 17.24 11.47 5.61
N GLN A 342 16.65 12.02 6.66
CA GLN A 342 17.12 13.24 7.33
C GLN A 342 17.92 12.93 8.59
N GLU A 343 17.51 11.95 9.39
CA GLU A 343 18.21 11.59 10.63
C GLU A 343 19.49 10.81 10.37
N MET A 344 19.52 10.02 9.30
CA MET A 344 20.65 9.18 8.89
C MET A 344 21.28 9.70 7.59
N GLU A 345 21.23 11.02 7.34
CA GLU A 345 21.82 11.63 6.14
C GLU A 345 23.33 11.33 6.03
N ASP A 346 24.04 11.45 7.16
CA ASP A 346 25.50 11.25 7.26
C ASP A 346 25.94 9.78 7.49
N ASP A 347 24.99 8.84 7.62
CA ASP A 347 25.27 7.43 7.88
C ASP A 347 25.60 6.65 6.59
N ASP A 348 26.24 5.48 6.73
CA ASP A 348 26.48 4.57 5.60
C ASP A 348 25.14 4.16 4.95
N PRO A 349 25.00 4.23 3.61
CA PRO A 349 23.74 3.93 2.95
C PRO A 349 23.18 2.52 3.24
N TYR A 350 24.05 1.55 3.52
CA TYR A 350 23.63 0.20 3.90
C TYR A 350 23.01 0.17 5.30
N ASP A 351 23.62 0.85 6.27
CA ASP A 351 23.11 0.94 7.64
C ASP A 351 21.77 1.67 7.65
N ARG A 352 21.66 2.76 6.88
CA ARG A 352 20.40 3.50 6.67
C ARG A 352 19.30 2.64 6.03
N TYR A 353 19.65 1.90 4.98
CA TYR A 353 18.71 0.99 4.30
C TYR A 353 18.17 -0.07 5.27
N HIS A 354 19.04 -0.73 6.04
CA HIS A 354 18.62 -1.76 7.00
C HIS A 354 17.78 -1.18 8.13
N HIS A 355 18.18 -0.02 8.66
CA HIS A 355 17.39 0.67 9.67
C HIS A 355 15.97 0.96 9.18
N PHE A 356 15.83 1.48 7.96
CA PHE A 356 14.51 1.71 7.36
C PHE A 356 13.71 0.41 7.24
N ILE A 357 14.31 -0.68 6.76
CA ILE A 357 13.62 -1.96 6.61
C ILE A 357 13.09 -2.45 7.97
N GLU A 358 13.93 -2.43 9.01
CA GLU A 358 13.54 -2.87 10.36
C GLU A 358 12.40 -2.02 10.93
N GLU A 359 12.51 -0.69 10.85
CA GLU A 359 11.51 0.22 11.39
C GLU A 359 10.20 0.18 10.60
N ALA A 360 10.29 0.20 9.27
CA ALA A 360 9.12 0.10 8.40
C ALA A 360 8.40 -1.24 8.59
N GLN A 361 9.10 -2.38 8.67
CA GLN A 361 8.47 -3.67 8.96
C GLN A 361 7.82 -3.69 10.34
N ARG A 362 8.48 -3.12 11.36
CA ARG A 362 7.92 -2.98 12.70
C ARG A 362 6.63 -2.16 12.70
N ILE A 363 6.60 -1.05 11.96
CA ILE A 363 5.42 -0.19 11.79
C ILE A 363 4.31 -0.95 11.06
N LEU A 364 4.60 -1.52 9.89
CA LEU A 364 3.62 -2.26 9.08
C LEU A 364 3.00 -3.42 9.88
N LYS A 365 3.83 -4.22 10.56
CA LYS A 365 3.37 -5.33 11.40
C LYS A 365 2.44 -4.86 12.51
N LYS A 366 2.77 -3.77 13.20
CA LYS A 366 1.88 -3.18 14.21
C LYS A 366 0.54 -2.78 13.58
N CYS A 367 0.57 -2.19 12.39
CA CYS A 367 -0.61 -1.77 11.66
C CYS A 367 -1.41 -2.92 11.04
N GLY A 368 -1.01 -4.19 11.22
CA GLY A 368 -1.64 -5.34 10.57
C GLY A 368 -1.43 -5.38 9.06
N MET A 369 -0.46 -4.63 8.55
CA MET A 369 -0.10 -4.57 7.14
C MET A 369 1.02 -5.57 6.86
N SER A 370 0.95 -6.23 5.69
CA SER A 370 2.00 -7.13 5.23
C SER A 370 3.37 -6.43 5.14
N GLU A 371 4.46 -7.18 5.12
CA GLU A 371 5.83 -6.66 5.00
C GLU A 371 6.09 -5.82 3.73
N ILE A 372 7.24 -5.15 3.68
CA ILE A 372 7.71 -4.43 2.49
C ILE A 372 7.73 -5.35 1.27
N TYR A 373 7.35 -4.80 0.12
CA TYR A 373 7.20 -5.55 -1.10
C TYR A 373 7.97 -4.92 -2.26
N ILE A 374 9.12 -5.51 -2.60
CA ILE A 374 10.06 -4.97 -3.62
C ILE A 374 9.46 -4.87 -5.03
N VAL A 375 8.39 -5.59 -5.31
CA VAL A 375 7.67 -5.54 -6.60
C VAL A 375 6.73 -4.33 -6.65
N ASN A 376 6.40 -3.72 -5.51
CA ASN A 376 5.70 -2.45 -5.48
C ASN A 376 6.67 -1.35 -5.95
N PRO A 377 6.41 -0.66 -7.08
CA PRO A 377 7.31 0.34 -7.62
C PRO A 377 7.61 1.50 -6.67
N TYR A 378 6.63 1.91 -5.86
CA TYR A 378 6.86 3.00 -4.93
C TYR A 378 7.77 2.57 -3.78
N GLU A 379 7.56 1.37 -3.22
CA GLU A 379 8.41 0.86 -2.14
C GLU A 379 9.83 0.59 -2.66
N CYS A 380 9.96 0.02 -3.86
CA CYS A 380 11.24 -0.15 -4.55
C CYS A 380 11.98 1.18 -4.76
N PHE A 381 11.26 2.21 -5.18
CA PHE A 381 11.80 3.56 -5.34
C PHE A 381 12.36 4.11 -4.02
N LEU A 382 11.62 4.05 -2.91
CA LEU A 382 12.11 4.50 -1.60
C LEU A 382 13.38 3.74 -1.17
N LEU A 383 13.39 2.43 -1.36
CA LEU A 383 14.52 1.56 -1.02
C LEU A 383 15.77 1.89 -1.85
N MET A 384 15.62 2.21 -3.13
CA MET A 384 16.74 2.63 -3.97
C MET A 384 17.28 3.99 -3.52
N CYS A 385 16.41 4.98 -3.23
CA CYS A 385 16.85 6.28 -2.75
C CYS A 385 17.66 6.17 -1.44
N LEU A 386 17.29 5.29 -0.52
CA LEU A 386 18.01 5.12 0.76
C LEU A 386 19.46 4.63 0.60
N LEU A 387 19.75 3.97 -0.52
CA LEU A 387 21.08 3.47 -0.87
C LEU A 387 21.97 4.52 -1.57
N THR A 388 21.46 5.73 -1.82
CA THR A 388 22.21 6.86 -2.40
C THR A 388 22.80 7.76 -1.33
N ASP A 389 23.77 8.62 -1.64
CA ASP A 389 24.39 9.50 -0.62
C ASP A 389 23.41 10.55 -0.08
N CYS A 390 22.53 11.08 -0.93
CA CYS A 390 21.53 12.10 -0.55
C CYS A 390 20.09 11.65 -0.87
N PRO A 391 19.48 10.76 -0.06
CA PRO A 391 18.22 10.09 -0.43
C PRO A 391 17.06 11.03 -0.78
N LEU A 392 16.88 12.11 -0.02
CA LEU A 392 15.77 13.06 -0.27
C LEU A 392 16.02 13.92 -1.53
N ALA A 393 17.29 14.21 -1.85
CA ALA A 393 17.66 14.95 -3.05
C ALA A 393 17.37 14.09 -4.29
N VAL A 394 17.85 12.83 -4.29
CA VAL A 394 17.60 11.87 -5.37
C VAL A 394 16.10 11.57 -5.53
N PHE A 395 15.38 11.41 -4.42
CA PHE A 395 13.92 11.31 -4.44
C PHE A 395 13.26 12.50 -5.15
N SER A 396 13.73 13.72 -4.88
CA SER A 396 13.22 14.94 -5.51
C SER A 396 13.58 15.01 -6.98
N GLU A 397 14.81 14.70 -7.36
CA GLU A 397 15.28 14.70 -8.75
C GLU A 397 14.50 13.71 -9.62
N ILE A 398 14.28 12.48 -9.14
CA ILE A 398 13.47 11.47 -9.84
C ILE A 398 12.02 11.96 -10.03
N TRP A 399 11.47 12.70 -9.06
CA TRP A 399 10.17 13.35 -9.26
C TRP A 399 10.24 14.38 -10.39
N GLU A 400 11.25 15.26 -10.39
CA GLU A 400 11.44 16.29 -11.41
C GLU A 400 11.55 15.68 -12.81
N MET A 401 12.48 14.73 -13.00
CA MET A 401 12.67 13.95 -14.24
C MET A 401 11.36 13.34 -14.74
N SER A 402 10.53 12.81 -13.83
CA SER A 402 9.26 12.17 -14.20
C SER A 402 8.24 13.12 -14.83
N TYR A 403 8.40 14.43 -14.67
CA TYR A 403 7.57 15.47 -15.28
C TYR A 403 8.22 16.14 -16.49
N GLU A 404 9.54 16.03 -16.66
CA GLU A 404 10.28 16.61 -17.78
C GLU A 404 10.20 15.76 -19.06
N GLU A 405 10.24 14.43 -18.96
CA GLU A 405 10.14 13.55 -20.15
C GLU A 405 8.78 13.62 -20.88
N ASN A 406 7.75 14.18 -20.24
CA ASN A 406 6.45 14.46 -20.88
C ASN A 406 6.41 15.84 -21.57
N GLY A 407 7.48 16.64 -21.47
CA GLY A 407 7.57 18.01 -21.98
C GLY A 407 7.66 18.14 -23.51
N GLU A 408 7.73 17.04 -24.26
CA GLU A 408 7.72 17.06 -25.73
C GLU A 408 6.30 16.99 -26.35
N GLU A 409 5.23 16.86 -25.54
CA GLU A 409 3.83 16.86 -26.01
C GLU A 409 3.00 18.06 -25.49
N GLU A 410 3.53 19.29 -25.54
CA GLU A 410 2.70 20.52 -25.50
C GLU A 410 2.44 21.12 -26.90
#